data_AF-A0A7K4FD68-F1
#
_entry.id   AF-A0A7K4FD68-F1
#
_cell.length_a   1.000
_cell.length_b   1.000
_cell.length_c   1.000
_cell.angle_alpha   90.00
_cell.angle_beta   90.00
_cell.angle_gamma   90.00
#
_symmetry.space_group_name_H-M   'P 1'
#
loop_
_entity.id
_entity.type
_entity.pdbx_description
1 polymer ?
#
loop_
_entity_poly.entity_id
_entity_poly.type
_entity_poly.pdbx_seq_one_letter_code
_entity_poly.pdbx_strand_id
1 'polypeptide(L)' 'MKICSICHKISATEQDHLDCIQRRSIELEDENFKNEIPEKLNISKDSQALGVEVRAILEHLTKEKEES' A
#
# COMPACT_ATOMS: atom_id res chain seq x y z
N MET A 1 11.01 -3.72 -30.30
CA MET A 1 11.73 -3.33 -29.08
C MET A 1 11.14 -2.00 -28.68
N LYS A 2 10.66 -1.89 -27.44
CA LYS A 2 10.11 -0.63 -26.92
C LYS A 2 10.84 -0.18 -25.66
N ILE A 3 10.61 1.04 -25.25
CA ILE A 3 11.03 1.51 -23.92
C ILE A 3 10.00 1.01 -22.90
N CYS A 4 10.46 0.35 -21.84
CA CYS A 4 9.62 -0.07 -20.73
C CYS A 4 9.03 1.17 -20.04
N SER A 5 7.71 1.27 -19.97
CA SER A 5 6.97 2.39 -19.37
C SER A 5 7.13 2.51 -17.86
N ILE A 6 7.69 1.50 -17.20
CA ILE A 6 7.83 1.42 -15.74
C ILE A 6 9.24 1.81 -15.30
N CYS A 7 10.27 1.28 -15.96
CA CYS A 7 11.67 1.54 -15.60
C CYS A 7 12.43 2.40 -16.62
N HIS A 8 11.79 2.78 -17.74
CA HIS A 8 12.34 3.60 -18.82
C HIS A 8 13.60 3.02 -19.50
N LYS A 9 13.83 1.70 -19.36
CA LYS A 9 14.90 0.96 -20.06
C LYS A 9 14.36 0.23 -21.28
N ILE A 10 15.24 -0.08 -22.24
CA ILE A 10 14.87 -0.83 -23.45
C ILE A 10 14.39 -2.23 -23.06
N SER A 11 13.26 -2.65 -23.61
CA SER A 11 12.78 -4.02 -23.58
C SER A 11 13.13 -4.71 -24.90
N ALA A 12 13.67 -5.92 -24.77
CA ALA A 12 13.99 -6.78 -25.92
C ALA A 12 12.73 -7.27 -26.65
N THR A 13 11.57 -7.19 -26.00
CA THR A 13 10.26 -7.54 -26.57
C THR A 13 9.46 -6.27 -26.89
N GLU A 14 8.29 -6.42 -27.51
CA GLU A 14 7.30 -5.33 -27.66
C GLU A 14 6.49 -5.08 -26.37
N GLN A 15 6.89 -5.66 -25.24
CA GLN A 15 6.20 -5.59 -23.96
C GLN A 15 7.10 -5.02 -22.87
N ASP A 16 6.50 -4.54 -21.77
CA ASP A 16 7.27 -4.11 -20.60
C ASP A 16 7.94 -5.31 -19.95
N HIS A 17 8.98 -5.09 -19.14
CA HIS A 17 9.67 -6.19 -18.47
C HIS A 17 8.70 -6.92 -17.54
N LEU A 18 8.73 -8.25 -17.57
CA LEU A 18 7.88 -9.09 -16.73
C LEU A 18 8.00 -8.70 -15.24
N ASP A 19 9.23 -8.51 -14.77
CA ASP A 19 9.52 -8.09 -13.39
C ASP A 19 8.94 -6.72 -13.06
N CYS A 20 8.97 -5.78 -14.01
CA CYS A 20 8.39 -4.45 -13.83
C CYS A 20 6.87 -4.52 -13.72
N ILE A 21 6.22 -5.34 -14.55
CA ILE A 21 4.77 -5.56 -14.53
C ILE A 21 4.34 -6.18 -13.20
N GLN A 22 5.00 -7.26 -12.77
CA GLN A 22 4.68 -7.94 -11.52
C GLN A 22 4.88 -7.02 -10.31
N ARG A 23 6.01 -6.31 -10.25
CA ARG A 23 6.28 -5.36 -9.15
C ARG A 23 5.19 -4.28 -9.08
N ARG A 24 4.79 -3.72 -10.22
CA ARG A 24 3.73 -2.72 -10.26
C ARG A 24 2.37 -3.28 -9.87
N SER A 25 2.07 -4.54 -10.21
CA SER A 25 0.84 -5.21 -9.72
C SER A 25 0.85 -5.31 -8.19
N ILE A 26 1.97 -5.74 -7.61
CA ILE A 26 2.14 -5.86 -6.15
C ILE A 26 2.01 -4.48 -5.47
N GLU A 27 2.65 -3.45 -6.00
CA GLU A 27 2.56 -2.08 -5.49
C GLU A 27 1.10 -1.58 -5.51
N LEU A 28 0.34 -1.85 -6.58
CA LEU A 28 -1.07 -1.45 -6.70
C LEU A 28 -1.99 -2.28 -5.80
N GLU A 29 -1.72 -3.58 -5.63
CA GLU A 29 -2.42 -4.46 -4.70
C GLU A 29 -2.19 -4.03 -3.24
N ASP A 30 -0.96 -3.62 -2.89
CA ASP A 30 -0.62 -3.10 -1.56
C ASP A 30 -1.36 -1.79 -1.26
N GLU A 31 -1.49 -0.89 -2.24
CA GLU A 31 -2.27 0.34 -2.10
C GLU A 31 -3.77 0.07 -1.95
N ASN A 32 -4.33 -0.85 -2.72
CA ASN A 32 -5.73 -1.28 -2.54
C ASN A 32 -5.93 -1.93 -1.16
N PHE A 33 -5.01 -2.80 -0.74
CA PHE A 33 -5.06 -3.41 0.57
C PHE A 33 -5.02 -2.35 1.69
N LYS A 34 -4.11 -1.37 1.62
CA LYS A 34 -4.06 -0.24 2.58
C LYS A 34 -5.37 0.53 2.66
N ASN A 35 -6.01 0.78 1.52
CA ASN A 35 -7.31 1.47 1.48
C ASN A 35 -8.46 0.61 2.06
N GLU A 36 -8.37 -0.70 1.93
CA GLU A 36 -9.34 -1.66 2.51
C GLU A 36 -9.10 -1.97 3.99
N ILE A 37 -7.91 -1.72 4.54
CA ILE A 37 -7.58 -1.99 5.96
C ILE A 37 -8.56 -1.32 6.92
N PRO A 38 -8.87 0.00 6.81
CA PRO A 38 -9.83 0.66 7.71
C PRO A 38 -11.23 0.06 7.66
N GLU A 39 -11.65 -0.43 6.49
CA GLU A 39 -12.94 -1.07 6.27
C GLU A 39 -12.97 -2.50 6.83
N LYS A 40 -11.93 -3.31 6.54
CA LYS A 40 -11.79 -4.68 7.04
C LYS A 40 -11.59 -4.75 8.55
N LEU A 41 -10.85 -3.80 9.12
CA LEU A 41 -10.67 -3.67 10.56
C LEU A 41 -11.83 -2.90 11.23
N ASN A 42 -12.82 -2.45 10.46
CA ASN A 42 -13.99 -1.71 10.94
C ASN A 42 -13.62 -0.47 11.81
N ILE A 43 -12.40 0.05 11.63
CA ILE A 43 -11.81 1.15 12.42
C ILE A 43 -12.56 2.47 12.13
N SER A 44 -13.14 2.59 10.94
CA SER A 44 -13.86 3.78 10.49
C SER A 44 -15.22 3.99 11.17
N LYS A 45 -15.80 2.95 11.78
CA LYS A 45 -17.12 3.05 12.41
C LYS A 45 -17.10 3.32 13.91
N ASP A 46 -16.13 2.78 14.64
CA ASP A 46 -16.05 3.02 16.09
C ASP A 46 -14.66 2.67 16.66
N SER A 47 -13.75 3.64 16.69
CA SER A 47 -12.44 3.48 17.35
C SER A 47 -12.56 3.25 18.87
N GLN A 48 -13.75 3.48 19.43
CA GLN A 48 -14.09 3.25 20.83
C GLN A 48 -14.46 1.79 21.12
N ALA A 49 -14.88 1.03 20.09
CA ALA A 49 -15.11 -0.41 20.16
C ALA A 49 -13.84 -1.26 19.99
N LEU A 50 -12.71 -0.62 19.64
CA LEU A 50 -11.41 -1.29 19.59
C LEU A 50 -10.92 -1.58 21.01
N GLY A 51 -10.36 -2.78 21.21
CA GLY A 51 -9.73 -3.14 22.48
C GLY A 51 -8.66 -2.12 22.87
N VAL A 52 -8.52 -1.88 24.18
CA VAL A 52 -7.62 -0.84 24.75
C VAL A 52 -6.20 -0.95 24.20
N GLU A 53 -5.71 -2.18 23.99
CA GLU A 53 -4.39 -2.47 23.43
C GLU A 53 -4.25 -2.00 21.98
N VAL A 54 -5.24 -2.28 21.13
CA VAL A 54 -5.26 -1.85 19.71
C VAL A 54 -5.32 -0.32 19.62
N ARG A 55 -6.11 0.31 20.50
CA ARG A 55 -6.22 1.78 20.54
C ARG A 55 -4.90 2.43 20.96
N ALA A 56 -4.20 1.88 21.94
CA ALA A 56 -2.91 2.39 22.39
C ALA A 56 -1.83 2.29 21.29
N ILE A 57 -1.81 1.18 20.55
CA ILE A 57 -0.90 1.02 19.40
C ILE A 57 -1.22 2.05 18.31
N LEU A 58 -2.50 2.20 17.96
CA LEU A 58 -2.91 3.18 16.95
C LEU A 58 -2.54 4.62 17.37
N GLU A 59 -2.79 4.99 18.62
CA GLU A 59 -2.47 6.33 19.15
C GLU A 59 -0.97 6.62 19.16
N HIS A 60 -0.14 5.61 19.48
CA HIS A 60 1.31 5.74 19.42
C HIS A 60 1.80 5.96 17.98
N LEU A 61 1.28 5.18 17.03
CA LEU A 61 1.64 5.29 15.61
C LEU A 61 1.19 6.63 14.98
N THR A 62 0.03 7.18 15.37
CA THR A 62 -0.38 8.52 14.89
C THR A 62 0.47 9.63 15.48
N LYS A 63 0.85 9.55 16.76
CA LYS A 63 1.72 10.55 17.40
C LYS A 63 3.09 10.66 16.70
N GLU A 64 3.71 9.53 16.36
CA GLU A 64 5.00 9.53 15.64
C GLU A 64 4.90 10.14 14.23
N LYS A 65 3.72 10.08 13.60
CA LYS A 65 3.48 10.63 12.26
C LYS A 65 3.29 12.16 12.27
N GLU A 66 2.83 12.75 13.37
CA GLU A 66 2.68 14.21 13.50
C GLU A 66 3.99 14.92 13.90
N GLU A 67 4.95 14.19 14.46
CA GLU A 67 6.25 14.70 14.88
C GLU A 67 7.36 14.59 13.80
N SER A 68 7.03 14.13 12.58
CA SER A 68 7.95 13.99 11.43
C SER A 68 7.67 14.94 10.28
#